data_AF-A0A918JE28-F1
#
_entry.id   AF-A0A918JE28-F1
#
_cell.length_a   1.000
_cell.length_b   1.000
_cell.length_c   1.000
_cell.angle_alpha   90.00
_cell.angle_beta   90.00
_cell.angle_gamma   90.00
#
_symmetry.space_group_name_H-M   'P 1'
#
loop_
_entity.id
_entity.type
_entity.pdbx_description
1 polymer ?
#
loop_
_entity_poly.entity_id
_entity_poly.type
_entity_poly.pdbx_seq_one_letter_code
_entity_poly.pdbx_strand_id
1 'polypeptide(L)' 'MDTQELQILHEHPDGHAVFYNKEAQALFIQNGDTERYLSIPIAAYGLLEIAESAARIAREIIYQEGEQ' A
#
# COMPACT_ATOMS: atom_id res chain seq x y z
N MET A 1 0.62 2.02 24.61
CA MET A 1 1.42 2.43 23.43
C MET A 1 0.63 1.95 22.24
N ASP A 2 -0.18 2.83 21.65
CA ASP A 2 -0.87 2.54 20.40
C ASP A 2 0.19 2.41 19.31
N THR A 3 0.44 1.16 18.90
CA THR A 3 1.19 0.87 17.69
C THR A 3 0.40 1.45 16.52
N GLN A 4 0.87 2.57 15.97
CA GLN A 4 0.35 3.12 14.72
C GLN A 4 0.29 1.99 13.70
N GLU A 5 -0.92 1.60 13.29
CA GLU A 5 -1.12 0.51 12.36
C GLU A 5 -0.84 1.04 10.95
N LEU A 6 0.41 0.91 10.53
CA LEU A 6 0.84 1.19 9.16
C LEU A 6 0.43 0.01 8.28
N GLN A 7 -0.58 0.21 7.42
CA GLN A 7 -0.95 -0.77 6.41
C GLN A 7 0.02 -0.66 5.24
N ILE A 8 0.70 -1.76 4.90
CA ILE A 8 1.55 -1.83 3.70
C ILE A 8 0.63 -1.82 2.47
N LEU A 9 0.75 -0.80 1.63
CA LEU A 9 0.05 -0.75 0.34
C LEU A 9 0.90 -1.33 -0.78
N HIS A 10 2.20 -1.06 -0.75
CA HIS A 10 3.15 -1.60 -1.71
C HIS A 10 4.55 -1.68 -1.09
N GLU A 11 5.27 -2.75 -1.39
CA GLU A 11 6.66 -2.93 -1.02
C GLU A 11 7.41 -3.49 -2.23
N HIS A 12 8.50 -2.84 -2.59
CA HIS A 12 9.34 -3.21 -3.71
C HIS A 12 10.69 -3.76 -3.18
N PRO A 13 11.29 -4.78 -3.84
CA PRO A 13 12.50 -5.46 -3.35
C PRO A 13 13.75 -4.58 -3.18
N ASP A 14 13.77 -3.39 -3.76
CA ASP A 14 14.86 -2.40 -3.63
C ASP A 14 14.73 -1.52 -2.38
N GLY A 15 13.75 -1.81 -1.50
CA GLY A 15 13.53 -1.08 -0.26
C GLY A 15 12.60 0.13 -0.41
N HIS A 16 11.95 0.30 -1.57
CA HIS A 16 10.90 1.30 -1.73
C HIS A 16 9.59 0.75 -1.21
N ALA A 17 8.88 1.54 -0.42
CA ALA A 17 7.61 1.12 0.15
C ALA A 17 6.63 2.28 0.29
N VAL A 18 5.35 1.95 0.19
CA VAL A 18 4.24 2.86 0.43
C VAL A 18 3.37 2.24 1.51
N PHE A 19 3.20 2.97 2.60
CA PHE A 19 2.37 2.60 3.73
C PHE A 19 1.25 3.62 3.87
N TYR A 20 0.13 3.18 4.42
CA TYR A 20 -0.97 4.05 4.81
C TYR A 20 -1.15 4.03 6.31
N ASN A 21 -1.12 5.22 6.91
CA ASN A 21 -1.51 5.45 8.28
C ASN A 21 -3.00 5.81 8.32
N LYS A 22 -3.82 4.88 8.82
CA LYS A 22 -5.28 5.05 8.92
C LYS A 22 -5.69 6.16 9.89
N GLU A 23 -4.99 6.30 11.01
CA GLU A 23 -5.29 7.31 12.02
C GLU A 23 -4.95 8.72 11.51
N ALA A 24 -3.79 8.87 10.87
CA ALA A 24 -3.33 10.15 10.35
C ALA A 24 -3.89 10.49 8.96
N GLN A 25 -4.59 9.55 8.31
CA GLN A 25 -5.06 9.65 6.93
C GLN A 25 -3.94 10.12 5.98
N ALA A 26 -2.78 9.48 6.11
CA ALA A 26 -1.57 9.89 5.42
C ALA A 26 -0.84 8.69 4.82
N LEU A 27 -0.25 8.92 3.66
CA LEU A 27 0.73 8.02 3.07
C LEU A 27 2.10 8.30 3.67
N PHE A 28 2.77 7.21 4.03
CA PHE A 28 4.20 7.22 4.31
C PHE A 28 4.89 6.55 3.14
N ILE A 29 5.79 7.28 2.49
CA ILE A 29 6.55 6.82 1.33
C ILE A 29 8.01 6.70 1.74
N GLN A 30 8.55 5.51 1.60
CA GLN A 30 9.96 5.20 1.76
C GLN A 30 10.56 4.97 0.36
N ASN A 31 11.60 5.72 0.03
CA ASN A 31 12.29 5.65 -1.25
C ASN A 31 13.80 5.68 -0.97
N GLY A 32 14.38 4.49 -0.78
CA GLY A 32 15.76 4.34 -0.30
C GLY A 32 15.98 5.09 1.01
N ASP A 33 16.85 6.10 0.99
CA ASP A 33 17.19 6.94 2.15
C ASP A 33 16.18 8.08 2.41
N THR A 34 15.14 8.22 1.58
CA THR A 34 14.17 9.31 1.70
C THR A 34 12.85 8.82 2.26
N GLU A 35 12.45 9.41 3.37
CA GLU A 35 11.14 9.23 3.97
C GLU A 35 10.28 10.48 3.74
N ARG A 36 9.01 10.28 3.32
CA ARG A 36 8.04 11.37 3.16
C ARG A 36 6.68 10.99 3.71
N TYR A 37 6.06 11.96 4.38
CA TYR A 37 4.67 11.90 4.80
C TYR A 37 3.83 12.80 3.89
N LEU A 38 2.80 12.22 3.28
CA LEU A 38 1.84 12.95 2.44
C LEU A 38 0.44 12.71 3.01
N SER A 39 -0.20 13.77 3.51
CA SER A 39 -1.62 13.69 3.83
C SER A 39 -2.40 13.50 2.54
N ILE A 40 -3.30 12.52 2.52
CA ILE A 40 -4.17 12.27 1.36
C ILE A 40 -5.62 12.52 1.74
N PRO A 41 -6.42 13.14 0.84
CA PRO A 41 -7.86 13.21 1.05
C PRO A 41 -8.46 11.81 1.20
N ILE A 42 -9.47 11.66 2.07
CA ILE A 42 -10.11 10.35 2.32
C ILE A 42 -10.64 9.68 1.04
N ALA A 43 -11.05 10.47 0.04
CA ALA A 43 -11.47 9.98 -1.27
C ALA A 43 -10.32 9.31 -2.05
N ALA A 44 -9.09 9.79 -1.90
CA ALA A 44 -7.91 9.18 -2.49
C ALA A 44 -7.55 7.85 -1.82
N TYR A 45 -7.86 7.69 -0.52
CA TYR A 45 -7.71 6.41 0.16
C TYR A 45 -8.63 5.33 -0.43
N GLY A 46 -9.91 5.65 -0.66
CA GLY A 46 -10.84 4.70 -1.29
C GLY A 46 -10.39 4.25 -2.69
N LEU A 47 -9.75 5.14 -3.46
CA LEU A 47 -9.17 4.78 -4.75
C LEU A 47 -7.98 3.81 -4.62
N LEU A 48 -7.17 3.95 -3.56
CA LEU A 48 -6.06 3.05 -3.27
C LEU A 48 -6.56 1.65 -2.89
N GLU A 49 -7.62 1.54 -2.06
CA GLU A 49 -8.21 0.25 -1.70
C GLU A 49 -8.78 -0.49 -2.93
N ILE A 50 -9.40 0.25 -3.85
CA ILE A 50 -9.88 -0.30 -5.12
C ILE A 50 -8.70 -0.79 -5.97
N ALA A 51 -7.62 0.00 -6.06
CA ALA A 51 -6.44 -0.37 -6.83
C ALA A 51 -5.72 -1.60 -6.24
N GLU A 52 -5.57 -1.68 -4.92
CA GLU A 52 -5.00 -2.86 -4.22
C GLU A 52 -5.86 -4.10 -4.48
N SER A 53 -7.18 -3.98 -4.36
CA SER A 53 -8.10 -5.08 -4.63
C SER A 53 -8.04 -5.55 -6.07
N ALA A 54 -7.96 -4.63 -7.03
CA ALA A 54 -7.78 -4.96 -8.44
C ALA A 54 -6.44 -5.66 -8.71
N ALA A 55 -5.34 -5.18 -8.11
CA ALA A 55 -4.02 -5.80 -8.24
C ALA A 55 -3.98 -7.21 -7.64
N ARG A 56 -4.61 -7.42 -6.48
CA ARG A 56 -4.77 -8.74 -5.85
C ARG A 56 -5.54 -9.71 -6.75
N ILE A 57 -6.69 -9.29 -7.28
CA ILE A 57 -7.50 -10.10 -8.21
C ILE A 57 -6.69 -10.44 -9.47
N ALA A 58 -6.00 -9.46 -10.06
CA ALA A 58 -5.17 -9.70 -11.24
C ALA A 58 -4.04 -10.71 -10.97
N ARG A 59 -3.40 -10.62 -9.80
CA ARG A 59 -2.39 -11.59 -9.36
C ARG A 59 -2.99 -12.99 -9.19
N GLU A 60 -4.17 -13.11 -8.60
CA GLU A 60 -4.86 -14.39 -8.48
C GLU A 60 -5.15 -14.99 -9.86
N ILE A 61 -5.71 -14.22 -10.80
CA ILE A 61 -5.99 -14.68 -12.16
C ILE A 61 -4.72 -15.15 -12.89
N ILE A 62 -3.64 -14.36 -12.83
CA ILE A 62 -2.41 -14.65 -13.58
C ILE A 62 -1.64 -15.84 -13.00
N TYR A 63 -1.59 -15.97 -11.67
CA TYR A 63 -0.72 -16.94 -11.01
C TYR A 63 -1.44 -18.17 -10.44
N GLN A 64 -2.77 -18.18 -10.30
CA GLN A 64 -3.51 -19.38 -9.88
C GLN A 64 -3.83 -20.36 -11.02
N GLU A 65 -3.58 -20.04 -12.28
CA GLU A 65 -3.69 -21.03 -13.38
C GLU A 65 -2.47 -21.98 -13.49
N GLY A 66 -1.49 -21.89 -12.58
CA GLY A 66 -0.23 -22.65 -12.62
C GLY A 66 -0.10 -23.86 -11.68
N GLU A 67 -1.07 -24.11 -10.78
CA GLU A 67 -1.09 -25.29 -9.92
C GLU A 67 -2.15 -26.30 -10.40
N GLN A 68 -1.81 -27.08 -11.43
CA GLN A 68 -2.46 -28.36 -11.75
C GLN A 68 -1.40 -29.46 -11.90
#